data_AF-A0A2N5KPA6-F1
#
_entry.id   AF-A0A2N5KPA6-F1
#
_cell.length_a   1.000
_cell.length_b   1.000
_cell.length_c   1.000
_cell.angle_alpha   90.00
_cell.angle_beta   90.00
_cell.angle_gamma   90.00
#
_symmetry.space_group_name_H-M   'P 1'
#
loop_
_entity.id
_entity.type
_entity.pdbx_description
1 polymer ?
#
loop_
_entity_poly.entity_id
_entity_poly.type
_entity_poly.pdbx_seq_one_letter_code
_entity_poly.pdbx_strand_id
1 'polypeptide(L)'
;MNYDEFIEEVRERGHMGSREEAEKATRATLRPLAERLRGGEAKDLASQLPPEIAEHLEHERAGAGESFSLDEFFERVCERDEGVDLPRAVYHARVVVDVLGEAITRGEIEDVRSQLPAEYGPLFKAGSQGEMDT
;
A
#
# COMPACT_ATOMS: atom_id res chain seq x y z
N MET A 1 -0.94 -0.40 -15.98
CA MET A 1 -1.32 0.91 -15.41
C MET A 1 -0.09 1.82 -15.44
N ASN A 2 -0.22 3.07 -15.86
CA ASN A 2 0.86 4.07 -15.79
C ASN A 2 0.78 4.88 -14.47
N TYR A 3 1.75 5.77 -14.23
CA TYR A 3 1.82 6.58 -13.00
C TYR A 3 0.59 7.47 -12.79
N ASP A 4 0.19 8.23 -13.82
CA ASP A 4 -0.95 9.15 -13.72
C ASP A 4 -2.26 8.38 -13.48
N GLU A 5 -2.45 7.23 -14.15
CA GLU A 5 -3.59 6.33 -13.93
C GLU A 5 -3.61 5.80 -12.49
N PHE A 6 -2.47 5.34 -11.96
CA PHE A 6 -2.37 4.83 -10.59
C PHE A 6 -2.76 5.88 -9.56
N ILE A 7 -2.16 7.07 -9.65
CA ILE A 7 -2.41 8.14 -8.69
C ILE A 7 -3.87 8.63 -8.79
N GLU A 8 -4.44 8.65 -10.00
CA GLU A 8 -5.83 9.06 -10.17
C GLU A 8 -6.81 8.04 -9.59
N GLU A 9 -6.60 6.74 -9.81
CA GLU A 9 -7.40 5.68 -9.19
C GLU A 9 -7.33 5.76 -7.66
N VAL A 10 -6.14 5.99 -7.09
CA VAL A 10 -5.98 6.19 -5.64
C VAL A 10 -6.74 7.44 -5.18
N ARG A 11 -6.64 8.55 -5.91
CA ARG A 11 -7.30 9.82 -5.55
C ARG A 11 -8.82 9.66 -5.56
N GLU A 12 -9.37 9.08 -6.63
CA GLU A 12 -10.81 8.94 -6.82
C GLU A 12 -11.42 7.98 -5.80
N ARG A 13 -10.84 6.78 -5.64
CA ARG A 13 -11.31 5.79 -4.65
C ARG A 13 -11.06 6.23 -3.22
N GLY A 14 -9.98 6.97 -2.99
CA GLY A 14 -9.61 7.53 -1.68
C GLY A 14 -10.41 8.77 -1.29
N HIS A 15 -11.23 9.32 -2.19
CA HIS A 15 -11.94 10.59 -2.01
C HIS A 15 -11.01 11.74 -1.60
N MET A 16 -9.81 11.76 -2.18
CA MET A 16 -8.76 12.72 -1.84
C MET A 16 -8.96 14.03 -2.60
N GLY A 17 -8.71 15.15 -1.92
CA GLY A 17 -8.97 16.48 -2.45
C GLY A 17 -7.94 16.93 -3.48
N SER A 18 -6.80 16.24 -3.59
CA SER A 18 -5.72 16.59 -4.51
C SER A 18 -4.90 15.38 -4.94
N ARG A 19 -4.19 15.54 -6.05
CA ARG A 19 -3.17 14.58 -6.51
C ARG A 19 -2.05 14.38 -5.48
N GLU A 20 -1.61 15.46 -4.85
CA GLU A 20 -0.56 15.43 -3.83
C GLU A 20 -0.95 14.55 -2.63
N GLU A 21 -2.22 14.58 -2.22
CA GLU A 21 -2.74 13.72 -1.15
C GLU A 21 -2.67 12.23 -1.55
N ALA A 22 -2.99 11.89 -2.80
CA ALA A 22 -2.85 10.53 -3.32
C ALA A 22 -1.40 10.04 -3.42
N GLU A 23 -0.48 10.92 -3.84
CA GLU A 23 0.96 10.63 -3.85
C GLU A 23 1.51 10.41 -2.43
N LYS A 24 1.07 11.23 -1.46
CA LYS A 24 1.43 11.06 -0.03
C LYS A 24 0.92 9.74 0.53
N ALA A 25 -0.35 9.43 0.34
CA ALA A 25 -0.95 8.17 0.78
C ALA A 25 -0.25 6.95 0.15
N THR A 26 0.05 7.03 -1.15
CA THR A 26 0.76 5.97 -1.88
C THR A 26 2.14 5.72 -1.27
N ARG A 27 2.95 6.76 -1.12
CA ARG A 27 4.27 6.67 -0.48
C ARG A 27 4.17 6.18 0.97
N ALA A 28 3.22 6.71 1.74
CA ALA A 28 3.02 6.37 3.14
C ALA A 28 2.68 4.89 3.34
N THR A 29 1.98 4.28 2.36
CA THR A 29 1.58 2.87 2.37
C THR A 29 2.67 1.94 1.84
N LEU A 30 3.28 2.26 0.70
CA LEU A 30 4.22 1.35 0.03
C LEU A 30 5.55 1.19 0.78
N ARG A 31 6.03 2.24 1.45
CA ARG A 31 7.29 2.16 2.23
C ARG A 31 7.24 1.13 3.37
N PRO A 32 6.31 1.20 4.34
CA PRO A 32 6.21 0.17 5.37
C PRO A 32 5.86 -1.20 4.77
N LEU A 33 5.11 -1.27 3.66
CA LEU A 33 4.90 -2.56 2.99
C LEU A 33 6.24 -3.17 2.53
N ALA A 34 7.10 -2.38 1.87
CA ALA A 34 8.43 -2.82 1.44
C ALA A 34 9.32 -3.24 2.62
N GLU A 35 9.27 -2.52 3.74
CA GLU A 35 9.99 -2.86 4.99
C GLU A 35 9.53 -4.21 5.56
N ARG A 36 8.23 -4.51 5.44
CA ARG A 36 7.60 -5.73 5.96
C ARG A 36 7.91 -6.97 5.14
N LEU A 37 8.05 -6.80 3.82
CA LEU A 37 8.41 -7.85 2.87
C LEU A 37 9.85 -8.33 3.09
N ARG A 38 10.14 -9.58 2.69
CA ARG A 38 11.43 -10.24 2.92
C ARG A 38 12.21 -10.43 1.62
N GLY A 39 13.51 -10.17 1.67
CA GLY A 39 14.44 -10.48 0.58
C GLY A 39 14.11 -9.73 -0.71
N GLY A 40 13.99 -10.46 -1.82
CA GLY A 40 13.77 -9.90 -3.15
C GLY A 40 12.36 -9.39 -3.42
N GLU A 41 11.39 -9.74 -2.59
CA GLU A 41 9.97 -9.52 -2.86
C GLU A 41 9.61 -8.04 -3.13
N ALA A 42 10.19 -7.10 -2.36
CA ALA A 42 9.93 -5.68 -2.59
C ALA A 42 10.43 -5.20 -3.97
N LYS A 43 11.51 -5.80 -4.46
CA LYS A 43 12.09 -5.53 -5.78
C LYS A 43 11.28 -6.21 -6.89
N ASP A 44 10.81 -7.43 -6.66
CA ASP A 44 9.96 -8.14 -7.61
C ASP A 44 8.65 -7.38 -7.81
N LEU A 45 8.04 -6.89 -6.72
CA LEU A 45 6.87 -6.01 -6.75
C LEU A 45 7.14 -4.70 -7.51
N ALA A 46 8.27 -4.05 -7.22
CA ALA A 46 8.68 -2.82 -7.89
C ALA A 46 8.84 -2.99 -9.41
N SER A 47 9.27 -4.17 -9.86
CA SER A 47 9.51 -4.46 -11.29
C SER A 47 8.26 -4.47 -12.16
N GLN A 48 7.07 -4.57 -11.55
CA GLN A 48 5.77 -4.57 -12.22
C GLN A 48 5.13 -3.17 -12.29
N LEU A 49 5.75 -2.16 -11.65
CA LEU A 49 5.14 -0.86 -11.44
C LEU A 49 5.79 0.25 -12.29
N PRO A 50 5.08 1.36 -12.51
CA PRO A 50 5.70 2.57 -13.04
C PRO A 50 6.88 3.02 -12.17
N PRO A 51 7.98 3.56 -12.75
CA PRO A 51 9.19 3.94 -12.02
C PRO A 51 8.94 4.84 -10.80
N GLU A 52 8.00 5.77 -10.92
CA GLU A 52 7.62 6.73 -9.88
C GLU A 52 6.90 6.05 -8.69
N ILE A 53 6.23 4.92 -8.91
CA ILE A 53 5.64 4.12 -7.83
C ILE A 53 6.69 3.16 -7.26
N ALA A 54 7.49 2.57 -8.13
CA ALA A 54 8.56 1.64 -7.79
C ALA A 54 9.58 2.26 -6.82
N GLU A 55 9.89 3.56 -6.94
CA GLU A 55 10.84 4.24 -6.05
C GLU A 55 10.45 4.16 -4.57
N HIS A 56 9.16 3.98 -4.25
CA HIS A 56 8.68 3.85 -2.88
C HIS A 56 8.92 2.46 -2.28
N LEU A 57 9.24 1.48 -3.12
CA LEU A 57 9.59 0.11 -2.76
C LEU A 57 11.10 -0.15 -2.85
N GLU A 58 11.86 0.77 -3.45
CA GLU A 58 13.31 0.66 -3.65
C GLU A 58 14.08 1.59 -2.70
N HIS A 59 14.19 1.19 -1.44
CA HIS A 59 14.97 1.92 -0.43
C HIS A 59 15.76 0.98 0.48
N GLU A 60 16.71 1.51 1.27
CA GLU A 60 17.66 0.71 2.07
C GLU A 60 17.00 -0.35 2.97
N ARG A 61 15.82 -0.04 3.54
CA ARG A 61 15.07 -0.97 4.41
C ARG A 61 14.13 -1.92 3.67
N ALA A 62 13.99 -1.81 2.36
CA ALA A 62 13.06 -2.64 1.60
C ALA A 62 13.57 -4.08 1.57
N GLY A 63 12.68 -5.05 1.78
CA GLY A 63 13.06 -6.46 1.87
C GLY A 63 13.76 -6.83 3.20
N ALA A 64 13.89 -5.90 4.15
CA ALA A 64 14.51 -6.17 5.45
C ALA A 64 13.73 -7.22 6.26
N GLY A 65 12.44 -7.43 5.96
CA GLY A 65 11.61 -8.37 6.67
C GLY A 65 11.38 -7.96 8.12
N GLU A 66 11.21 -6.65 8.33
CA GLU A 66 10.88 -6.11 9.64
C GLU A 66 9.64 -6.81 10.18
N SER A 67 9.61 -7.05 11.48
CA SER A 67 8.53 -7.78 12.13
C SER A 67 7.70 -6.81 12.94
N PHE A 68 6.59 -6.38 12.35
CA PHE A 68 5.57 -5.56 12.99
C PHE A 68 4.17 -6.06 12.62
N SER A 69 3.19 -5.71 13.46
CA SER A 69 1.80 -6.11 13.32
C SER A 69 1.07 -5.28 12.26
N LEU A 70 -0.16 -5.68 11.91
CA LEU A 70 -1.01 -4.85 11.04
C LEU A 70 -1.35 -3.48 11.69
N ASP A 71 -1.53 -3.43 13.00
CA ASP A 71 -1.81 -2.17 13.70
C ASP A 71 -0.62 -1.21 13.62
N GLU A 72 0.60 -1.72 13.87
CA GLU A 72 1.82 -0.92 13.72
C GLU A 72 2.06 -0.52 12.26
N PHE A 73 1.69 -1.36 11.28
CA PHE A 73 1.68 -0.96 9.88
C PHE A 73 0.83 0.29 9.67
N PHE A 74 -0.41 0.31 10.17
CA PHE A 74 -1.29 1.47 10.01
C PHE A 74 -0.83 2.70 10.79
N GLU A 75 -0.24 2.53 11.98
CA GLU A 75 0.41 3.63 12.71
C GLU A 75 1.55 4.24 11.88
N ARG A 76 2.42 3.41 11.30
CA ARG A 76 3.50 3.85 10.41
C ARG A 76 2.99 4.56 9.15
N VAL A 77 1.86 4.13 8.60
CA VAL A 77 1.19 4.83 7.49
C VAL A 77 0.70 6.19 7.95
N CYS A 78 -0.04 6.25 9.07
CA CYS A 78 -0.58 7.49 9.62
C CYS A 78 0.51 8.53 9.94
N GLU A 79 1.66 8.08 10.47
CA GLU A 79 2.82 8.95 10.72
C GLU A 79 3.40 9.55 9.43
N ARG A 80 3.31 8.83 8.31
CA ARG A 80 3.85 9.24 7.00
C ARG A 80 2.84 10.00 6.14
N ASP A 81 1.55 9.78 6.36
CA ASP A 81 0.43 10.43 5.67
C ASP A 81 0.04 11.72 6.41
N GLU A 82 0.94 12.70 6.34
CA GLU A 82 0.88 13.94 7.13
C GLU A 82 -0.49 14.64 7.07
N GLY A 83 -1.06 14.93 8.24
CA GLY A 83 -2.34 15.63 8.37
C GLY A 83 -3.58 14.74 8.29
N VAL A 84 -3.39 13.42 8.27
CA VAL A 84 -4.46 12.41 8.26
C VAL A 84 -4.52 11.69 9.61
N ASP A 85 -5.72 11.39 10.11
CA ASP A 85 -5.90 10.61 11.33
C ASP A 85 -5.83 9.09 11.04
N LEU A 86 -5.66 8.28 12.09
CA LEU A 86 -5.47 6.83 11.92
C LEU A 86 -6.61 6.14 11.14
N PRO A 87 -7.91 6.40 11.42
CA PRO A 87 -8.99 5.80 10.64
C PRO A 87 -8.91 6.12 9.15
N ARG A 88 -8.56 7.36 8.79
CA ARG A 88 -8.43 7.75 7.39
C ARG A 88 -7.15 7.22 6.74
N ALA A 89 -6.04 7.13 7.48
CA ALA A 89 -4.81 6.50 7.01
C ALA A 89 -5.01 4.99 6.73
N VAL A 90 -5.78 4.29 7.57
CA VAL A 90 -6.20 2.89 7.33
C VAL A 90 -7.00 2.79 6.03
N TYR A 91 -7.95 3.69 5.82
CA TYR A 91 -8.74 3.74 4.59
C TYR A 91 -7.87 3.98 3.35
N HIS A 92 -6.99 4.99 3.40
CA HIS A 92 -6.05 5.29 2.33
C HIS A 92 -5.14 4.10 2.01
N ALA A 93 -4.59 3.43 3.03
CA ALA A 93 -3.74 2.26 2.83
C ALA A 93 -4.45 1.12 2.10
N ARG A 94 -5.71 0.84 2.47
CA ARG A 94 -6.53 -0.17 1.79
C ARG A 94 -6.82 0.19 0.34
N VAL A 95 -7.10 1.47 0.07
CA VAL A 95 -7.31 1.96 -1.31
C VAL A 95 -6.03 1.80 -2.13
N VAL A 96 -4.87 2.20 -1.59
CA VAL A 96 -3.59 2.05 -2.30
C VAL A 96 -3.30 0.57 -2.59
N VAL A 97 -3.55 -0.33 -1.64
CA VAL A 97 -3.32 -1.78 -1.84
C VAL A 97 -4.32 -2.39 -2.84
N ASP A 98 -5.56 -1.90 -2.88
CA ASP A 98 -6.55 -2.29 -3.88
C ASP A 98 -6.10 -1.91 -5.30
N VAL A 99 -5.70 -0.65 -5.50
CA VAL A 99 -5.16 -0.16 -6.79
C VAL A 99 -3.84 -0.85 -7.15
N LEU A 100 -2.98 -1.12 -6.16
CA LEU A 100 -1.76 -1.91 -6.35
C LEU A 100 -2.06 -3.29 -6.94
N GLY A 101 -3.11 -3.97 -6.45
CA GLY A 101 -3.53 -5.27 -6.96
C GLY A 101 -4.02 -5.24 -8.41
N GLU A 102 -4.51 -4.10 -8.91
CA GLU A 102 -4.87 -3.90 -10.32
C GLU A 102 -3.69 -3.49 -11.19
N ALA A 103 -2.68 -2.86 -10.60
CA ALA A 103 -1.49 -2.38 -11.31
C ALA A 103 -0.51 -3.51 -11.65
N ILE A 104 -0.55 -4.63 -10.90
CA ILE A 104 0.39 -5.76 -11.02
C ILE A 104 -0.32 -7.04 -11.46
N THR A 105 0.45 -8.09 -11.76
CA THR A 105 -0.14 -9.38 -12.12
C THR A 105 -0.79 -10.07 -10.92
N ARG A 106 -1.76 -10.96 -11.20
CA ARG A 106 -2.40 -11.76 -10.16
C ARG A 106 -1.41 -12.62 -9.36
N GLY A 107 -0.37 -13.16 -10.01
CA GLY A 107 0.66 -13.95 -9.32
C GLY A 107 1.44 -13.09 -8.33
N GLU A 108 1.84 -11.89 -8.75
CA GLU A 108 2.60 -10.97 -7.90
C GLU A 108 1.85 -10.58 -6.62
N ILE A 109 0.56 -10.23 -6.72
CA ILE A 109 -0.22 -9.90 -5.51
C ILE A 109 -0.45 -11.13 -4.62
N GLU A 110 -0.50 -12.34 -5.18
CA GLU A 110 -0.57 -13.58 -4.40
C GLU A 110 0.75 -13.87 -3.67
N ASP A 111 1.90 -13.59 -4.30
CA ASP A 111 3.25 -13.72 -3.71
C ASP A 111 3.44 -12.73 -2.55
N VAL A 112 3.10 -11.45 -2.75
CA VAL A 112 3.12 -10.42 -1.69
C VAL A 112 2.27 -10.85 -0.49
N ARG A 113 1.06 -11.36 -0.72
CA ARG A 113 0.17 -11.82 0.35
C ARG A 113 0.73 -13.03 1.08
N SER A 114 1.48 -13.90 0.40
CA SER A 114 2.08 -15.10 1.00
C SER A 114 3.22 -14.78 1.98
N GLN A 115 3.88 -13.62 1.81
CA GLN A 115 4.95 -13.14 2.70
C GLN A 115 4.44 -12.47 3.99
N LEU A 116 3.17 -12.11 4.02
CA LEU A 116 2.56 -11.40 5.15
C LEU A 116 1.88 -12.39 6.11
N PRO A 117 1.92 -12.15 7.43
CA PRO A 117 1.16 -12.95 8.38
C PRO A 117 -0.34 -12.82 8.13
N ALA A 118 -1.11 -13.82 8.56
CA ALA A 118 -2.57 -13.86 8.38
C ALA A 118 -3.29 -12.62 8.94
N GLU A 119 -2.73 -11.96 9.96
CA GLU A 119 -3.27 -10.72 10.52
C GLU A 119 -3.36 -9.57 9.50
N TYR A 120 -2.57 -9.58 8.43
CA TYR A 120 -2.61 -8.59 7.34
C TYR A 120 -3.78 -8.81 6.37
N GLY A 121 -4.56 -9.88 6.51
CA GLY A 121 -5.72 -10.15 5.67
C GLY A 121 -6.68 -8.96 5.48
N PRO A 122 -7.02 -8.17 6.53
CA PRO A 122 -7.83 -6.97 6.41
C PRO A 122 -7.23 -5.83 5.56
N LEU A 123 -5.93 -5.83 5.26
CA LEU A 123 -5.32 -4.86 4.34
C LEU A 123 -5.80 -5.07 2.89
N PHE A 124 -6.07 -6.33 2.53
CA PHE A 124 -6.50 -6.74 1.18
C PHE A 124 -8.02 -6.90 1.04
N LYS A 125 -8.79 -6.57 2.07
CA LYS A 125 -10.25 -6.54 1.98
C LYS A 125 -10.64 -5.15 1.43
N ALA A 126 -11.21 -5.14 0.24
CA ALA A 126 -11.53 -3.93 -0.53
C ALA A 126 -12.20 -2.85 0.34
N GLY A 127 -11.65 -1.64 0.31
CA GLY A 127 -12.19 -0.46 1.00
C GLY A 127 -13.51 0.05 0.42
N SER A 128 -13.97 -0.47 -0.72
CA SER A 128 -15.21 -0.05 -1.40
C SER A 128 -16.42 -0.97 -1.15
N GLN A 129 -16.24 -2.12 -0.48
CA GLN A 129 -17.29 -3.14 -0.28
C GLN A 129 -17.34 -3.66 1.17
N GLY A 130 -16.80 -2.91 2.13
CA GLY A 130 -16.90 -3.28 3.54
C GLY A 130 -18.30 -3.01 4.07
N GLU A 131 -19.20 -4.00 4.05
CA GLU A 131 -20.27 -4.06 5.04
C GLU A 131 -19.61 -3.96 6.42
N MET A 132 -19.92 -2.89 7.15
CA MET A 132 -19.67 -2.87 8.58
C MET A 132 -20.64 -3.88 9.17
N ASP A 133 -20.15 -5.08 9.48
CA ASP A 133 -20.87 -5.99 10.36
C ASP A 133 -21.10 -5.26 11.70
N THR A 134 -22.32 -4.73 11.86
CA THR A 134 -22.84 -4.14 13.10
C THR A 134 -23.09 -5.18 14.16
#